data_AF-A0A497A552-F1
#
_entry.id   AF-A0A497A552-F1
#
_cell.length_a   1.000
_cell.length_b   1.000
_cell.length_c   1.000
_cell.angle_alpha   90.00
_cell.angle_beta   90.00
_cell.angle_gamma   90.00
#
_symmetry.space_group_name_H-M   'P 1'
#
loop_
_entity.id
_entity.type
_entity.pdbx_description
1 polymer ?
#
loop_
_entity_poly.entity_id
_entity_poly.type
_entity_poly.pdbx_seq_one_letter_code
_entity_poly.pdbx_strand_id
1 'polypeptide(L)'
;MTNVWQRVYVTPEEVAARFHVTPRTVRRWAAQGKLDAIRVGRQWRIPLDVVERWATPAAPGQAGDWLAVCRRARAATPPGEDSVPLLRALREGRAGR
;
A
#
# COMPACT_ATOMS: atom_id res chain seq x y z
N MET A 1 0.33 17.69 -21.15
CA MET A 1 1.45 18.39 -20.45
C MET A 1 0.97 18.71 -19.05
N THR A 2 1.38 17.95 -18.04
CA THR A 2 0.98 18.22 -16.66
C THR A 2 1.75 19.44 -16.17
N ASN A 3 1.05 20.53 -15.88
CA ASN A 3 1.68 21.76 -15.42
C ASN A 3 2.23 21.58 -14.01
N VAL A 4 3.50 21.19 -13.90
CA VAL A 4 4.19 20.88 -12.63
C VAL A 4 4.18 22.04 -11.63
N TRP A 5 4.01 23.27 -12.12
CA TRP A 5 3.94 24.50 -11.32
C TRP A 5 2.65 24.62 -10.49
N GLN A 6 1.62 23.82 -10.76
CA GLN A 6 0.35 23.83 -10.03
C GLN A 6 0.21 22.66 -9.03
N ARG A 7 1.22 21.80 -8.91
CA ARG A 7 1.12 20.61 -8.04
C ARG A 7 1.37 21.00 -6.58
N VAL A 8 0.45 20.60 -5.71
CA VAL A 8 0.58 20.81 -4.26
C VAL A 8 1.50 19.75 -3.67
N TYR A 9 2.46 20.18 -2.84
CA TYR A 9 3.40 19.30 -2.16
C TYR A 9 3.24 19.39 -0.65
N VAL A 10 3.44 18.26 0.02
CA VAL A 10 3.42 18.13 1.48
C VAL A 10 4.75 17.61 2.01
N THR A 11 4.99 17.86 3.29
CA THR A 11 6.17 17.45 4.03
C THR A 11 6.04 16.02 4.56
N PRO A 12 7.17 15.35 4.87
CA PRO A 12 7.14 14.05 5.54
C PRO A 12 6.38 14.07 6.87
N GLU A 13 6.43 15.19 7.59
CA GLU A 13 5.75 15.39 8.87
C GLU A 13 4.23 15.42 8.71
N GLU A 14 3.71 16.13 7.69
CA GLU A 14 2.28 16.14 7.39
C GLU A 14 1.78 14.77 6.93
N VAL A 15 2.55 14.08 6.08
CA VAL A 15 2.21 12.72 5.63
C VAL A 15 2.23 11.74 6.80
N ALA A 16 3.22 11.87 7.70
CA ALA A 16 3.33 11.05 8.91
C ALA A 16 2.11 11.22 9.83
N ALA A 17 1.65 12.47 10.02
CA ALA A 17 0.45 12.76 10.80
C ALA A 17 -0.80 12.11 10.18
N ARG A 18 -0.97 12.23 8.85
CA ARG A 18 -2.13 11.65 8.13
C ARG A 18 -2.21 10.13 8.23
N PHE A 19 -1.06 9.45 8.13
CA PHE A 19 -1.00 7.99 8.16
C PHE A 19 -0.73 7.41 9.56
N HIS A 20 -0.64 8.25 10.60
CA HIS A 20 -0.27 7.84 11.96
C HIS A 20 1.02 7.00 12.01
N VAL A 21 2.04 7.42 11.27
CA VAL A 21 3.38 6.80 11.28
C VAL A 21 4.44 7.81 11.70
N THR A 22 5.67 7.36 11.94
CA THR A 22 6.78 8.30 12.22
C THR A 22 7.27 8.98 10.93
N PRO A 23 7.73 10.25 10.97
CA PRO A 23 8.36 10.92 9.83
C PRO A 23 9.57 10.16 9.27
N ARG A 24 10.28 9.40 10.13
CA ARG A 24 11.39 8.52 9.72
C ARG A 24 10.91 7.42 8.76
N THR A 25 9.74 6.85 9.00
CA THR A 25 9.12 5.86 8.13
C THR A 25 8.83 6.45 6.76
N VAL A 26 8.23 7.65 6.70
CA VAL A 26 7.93 8.34 5.44
C VAL A 26 9.21 8.65 4.66
N ARG A 27 10.23 9.21 5.33
CA ARG A 27 11.55 9.46 4.71
C ARG A 27 12.19 8.18 4.17
N ARG A 28 12.04 7.06 4.88
CA ARG A 28 12.53 5.75 4.42
C ARG A 28 11.77 5.28 3.17
N TRP A 29 10.46 5.42 3.12
CA TRP A 29 9.67 5.06 1.94
C TRP A 29 10.08 5.88 0.71
N ALA A 30 10.25 7.19 0.86
CA ALA A 30 10.75 8.07 -0.19
C ALA A 30 12.15 7.65 -0.66
N ALA A 31 13.08 7.40 0.27
CA ALA A 31 14.43 6.95 -0.07
C ALA A 31 14.47 5.57 -0.75
N GLN A 32 13.50 4.69 -0.45
CA GLN A 32 13.36 3.38 -1.06
C GLN A 32 12.60 3.42 -2.41
N GLY A 33 12.15 4.59 -2.86
CA GLY A 33 11.32 4.71 -4.07
C GLY A 33 9.93 4.07 -3.93
N LYS A 34 9.50 3.77 -2.70
CA LYS A 34 8.16 3.22 -2.44
C LYS A 34 7.10 4.31 -2.54
N LEU A 35 7.43 5.49 -2.01
CA LEU A 35 6.58 6.66 -2.05
C LEU A 35 7.20 7.67 -3.01
N ASP A 36 6.47 8.00 -4.08
CA ASP A 36 6.92 9.02 -5.03
C ASP A 36 7.11 10.36 -4.31
N ALA A 37 8.34 10.83 -4.29
CA ALA A 37 8.72 12.07 -3.63
C ALA A 37 9.88 12.72 -4.38
N ILE A 38 9.90 14.04 -4.37
CA ILE A 38 11.01 14.84 -4.89
C ILE A 38 11.85 15.37 -3.75
N ARG A 39 13.14 15.54 -4.00
CA ARG A 39 14.07 16.11 -3.01
C ARG A 39 14.38 17.56 -3.39
N VAL A 40 14.03 18.48 -2.50
CA VAL A 40 14.28 19.92 -2.66
C VAL A 40 15.26 20.34 -1.58
N GLY A 41 16.52 20.51 -1.98
CA GLY A 41 17.64 20.69 -1.05
C GLY A 41 17.77 19.50 -0.08
N ARG A 42 17.64 19.77 1.22
CA ARG A 42 17.71 18.73 2.28
C ARG A 42 16.35 18.15 2.65
N GLN A 43 15.27 18.67 2.08
CA GLN A 43 13.91 18.30 2.44
C GLN A 43 13.25 17.44 1.37
N TRP A 44 12.40 16.53 1.81
CA TRP A 44 11.51 15.78 0.93
C TRP A 44 10.21 16.56 0.71
N ARG A 45 9.67 16.45 -0.50
CA ARG A 45 8.37 16.97 -0.89
C ARG A 45 7.61 15.86 -1.57
N ILE A 46 6.46 15.50 -1.02
CA ILE A 46 5.61 14.45 -1.54
C ILE A 46 4.43 15.12 -2.23
N PRO A 47 4.15 14.81 -3.51
CA PRO A 47 2.96 15.34 -4.18
C PRO A 47 1.70 14.91 -3.42
N LEU A 48 0.78 15.85 -3.18
CA LEU A 48 -0.45 15.58 -2.44
C LEU A 48 -1.28 14.46 -3.09
N ASP A 49 -1.35 14.43 -4.41
CA ASP A 49 -2.11 13.42 -5.17
C ASP A 49 -1.54 11.99 -5.02
N VAL A 50 -0.23 11.86 -4.79
CA VAL A 50 0.40 10.58 -4.47
C VAL A 50 -0.04 10.11 -3.09
N VAL A 51 -0.09 11.02 -2.11
CA VAL A 51 -0.54 10.74 -0.75
C VAL A 51 -2.02 10.32 -0.74
N GLU A 52 -2.86 11.01 -1.50
CA GLU A 52 -4.28 10.69 -1.64
C GLU A 52 -4.52 9.31 -2.29
N ARG A 53 -3.72 8.98 -3.30
CA ARG A 53 -3.74 7.65 -3.93
C ARG A 53 -3.38 6.55 -2.94
N TRP A 54 -2.44 6.80 -2.02
CA TRP A 54 -2.08 5.88 -0.95
C TRP A 54 -3.17 5.74 0.12
N ALA A 55 -3.92 6.80 0.38
CA ALA A 55 -5.05 6.77 1.31
C ALA A 55 -6.28 6.04 0.72
N THR A 56 -6.36 5.96 -0.61
CA THR A 56 -7.44 5.26 -1.29
C THR A 56 -7.21 3.75 -1.16
N PRO A 57 -8.11 3.00 -0.48
CA PRO A 57 -8.00 1.55 -0.45
C PRO A 57 -8.08 1.03 -1.88
N ALA A 58 -7.24 0.05 -2.21
CA ALA A 58 -7.31 -0.62 -3.50
C ALA A 58 -8.74 -1.13 -3.71
N ALA A 59 -9.30 -0.86 -4.89
CA ALA A 59 -10.63 -1.36 -5.22
C ALA A 59 -10.67 -2.89 -5.02
N PRO A 60 -11.74 -3.45 -4.43
CA PRO A 60 -11.88 -4.89 -4.31
C PRO A 60 -11.72 -5.54 -5.70
N GLY A 61 -10.82 -6.52 -5.80
CA GLY A 61 -10.49 -7.19 -7.07
C GLY A 61 -9.30 -6.64 -7.87
N GLN A 62 -8.55 -5.64 -7.39
CA GLN A 62 -7.28 -5.27 -8.03
C GLN A 62 -6.23 -6.40 -7.87
N ALA A 63 -5.29 -6.52 -8.81
CA ALA A 63 -4.25 -7.56 -8.82
C ALA A 63 -3.48 -7.58 -7.49
N GLY A 64 -3.85 -8.50 -6.59
CA GLY A 64 -3.35 -8.55 -5.22
C GLY A 64 -4.41 -8.55 -4.11
N ASP A 65 -5.72 -8.57 -4.42
CA ASP A 65 -6.78 -8.71 -3.41
C ASP A 65 -6.77 -10.10 -2.75
N TRP A 66 -5.82 -10.27 -1.82
CA TRP A 66 -5.63 -11.46 -1.03
C TRP A 66 -6.85 -11.75 -0.13
N LEU A 67 -7.63 -10.73 0.22
CA LEU A 67 -8.87 -10.90 0.99
C LEU A 67 -9.97 -11.55 0.15
N ALA A 68 -10.07 -11.27 -1.15
CA ALA A 68 -10.95 -12.00 -2.06
C ALA A 68 -10.54 -13.47 -2.19
N VAL A 69 -9.23 -13.75 -2.28
CA VAL A 69 -8.71 -15.13 -2.29
C VAL A 69 -9.08 -15.86 -1.00
N CYS A 70 -8.84 -15.26 0.16
CA CYS A 70 -9.21 -15.82 1.47
C CYS A 70 -10.73 -16.02 1.62
N ARG A 71 -11.56 -15.11 1.11
CA ARG A 71 -13.03 -15.25 1.14
C ARG A 71 -13.50 -16.42 0.29
N ARG A 72 -12.95 -16.56 -0.93
CA ARG A 72 -13.29 -17.65 -1.84
C ARG A 72 -12.87 -19.01 -1.27
N ALA A 73 -11.68 -19.09 -0.70
CA ALA A 73 -11.19 -20.29 -0.04
C ALA A 73 -12.06 -20.69 1.17
N ARG A 74 -12.46 -19.72 2.02
CA ARG A 74 -13.40 -19.97 3.12
C ARG A 74 -14.77 -20.44 2.64
N ALA A 75 -15.33 -19.82 1.61
CA ALA A 75 -16.62 -20.22 1.04
C ALA A 75 -16.58 -21.64 0.43
N ALA A 76 -15.42 -22.09 -0.05
CA ALA A 76 -15.22 -23.41 -0.62
C ALA A 76 -14.95 -24.52 0.42
N THR A 77 -14.72 -24.18 1.70
CA THR A 77 -14.42 -25.19 2.73
C THR A 77 -15.71 -25.65 3.40
N PRO A 78 -16.13 -26.91 3.26
CA PRO A 78 -17.28 -27.43 3.99
C PRO A 78 -16.97 -27.50 5.49
N PRO A 79 -17.94 -27.24 6.38
CA PRO A 79 -17.73 -27.33 7.81
C PRO A 79 -17.36 -28.77 8.22
N GLY A 80 -16.24 -28.95 8.94
CA GLY A 80 -15.80 -30.25 9.47
C GLY A 80 -14.63 -30.90 8.72
N GLU A 81 -14.17 -30.33 7.61
CA GLU A 81 -13.01 -30.82 6.87
C GLU A 81 -11.70 -30.15 7.34
N ASP A 82 -10.56 -30.86 7.21
CA ASP A 82 -9.25 -30.32 7.63
C ASP A 82 -8.86 -29.12 6.76
N SER A 83 -8.76 -27.94 7.40
CA SER A 83 -8.40 -26.68 6.76
C SER A 83 -6.90 -26.53 6.46
N VAL A 84 -6.05 -27.40 7.00
CA VAL A 84 -4.58 -27.29 6.91
C VAL A 84 -4.06 -27.33 5.46
N PRO A 85 -4.52 -28.23 4.56
CA PRO A 85 -4.07 -28.24 3.16
C PRO A 85 -4.42 -26.95 2.41
N LEU A 86 -5.63 -26.42 2.62
CA LEU A 86 -6.08 -25.15 2.03
C LEU A 86 -5.23 -23.98 2.53
N LEU A 87 -4.98 -23.89 3.83
CA LEU A 87 -4.16 -22.83 4.42
C LEU A 87 -2.71 -22.89 3.93
N ARG A 88 -2.17 -24.08 3.68
CA ARG A 88 -0.84 -24.27 3.07
C ARG A 88 -0.80 -23.75 1.64
N ALA A 89 -1.75 -24.16 0.79
CA ALA A 89 -1.86 -23.69 -0.59
C ALA A 89 -2.03 -22.16 -0.69
N LEU A 90 -2.83 -21.58 0.22
CA LEU A 90 -2.96 -20.13 0.35
C LEU A 90 -1.63 -19.46 0.72
N ARG A 91 -0.87 -20.01 1.67
CA ARG A 91 0.43 -19.45 2.07
C ARG A 91 1.44 -19.46 0.91
N GLU A 92 1.52 -20.57 0.20
CA GLU A 92 2.43 -20.75 -0.93
C GLU A 92 2.08 -19.80 -2.09
N GLY A 93 0.79 -19.65 -2.41
CA GLY A 93 0.31 -18.70 -3.43
C GLY A 93 0.48 -17.21 -3.08
N ARG A 94 0.78 -16.89 -1.82
CA ARG A 94 1.14 -15.53 -1.36
C ARG A 94 2.65 -15.27 -1.42
N ALA A 95 3.47 -16.28 -1.16
CA ALA A 95 4.93 -16.13 -1.15
C ALA A 95 5.54 -16.01 -2.55
N GLY A 96 4.85 -16.49 -3.58
CA GLY A 96 5.31 -16.48 -4.98
C GLY A 96 4.97 -15.24 -5.80
N ARG A 97 4.56 -14.12 -5.19
CA ARG A 97 4.20 -12.86 -5.86
C ARG A 97 5.02 -11.68 -5.37
#